data_AF-A0A961V9S4-F1
#
_entry.id   AF-A0A961V9S4-F1
#
_cell.length_a   1.000
_cell.length_b   1.000
_cell.length_c   1.000
_cell.angle_alpha   90.00
_cell.angle_beta   90.00
_cell.angle_gamma   90.00
#
_symmetry.space_group_name_H-M   'P 1'
#
loop_
_entity.id
_entity.type
_entity.pdbx_description
1 polymer ?
#
loop_
_entity_poly.entity_id
_entity_poly.type
_entity_poly.pdbx_seq_one_letter_code
_entity_poly.pdbx_strand_id
1 'polypeptide(L)'
;MPAPTATADLLHADLSRHSPMMAQYLSLKAAHPDTLLLYRMGDFYELFYDDARKAHRLLDITLTTRGQSAGEPVVMAGVPVHALENYLARLVRLGESVAIAEQVGEVGAAKGPVERKVVRIVTPGTVAAAALLAYAEHTQGQALAHVRTLEVARAGDLIDLPPAWATLAGAIMWLLARHLPVFDFNGPDWRLAGIALIVAGLILMAWSAVHFWMARTTVIPRRNASALVTDGPYRFSRNPIYLGDAMALVGWGLFLGALSAFVVLPGFVMLINRRFIRGEEAALKAAFPDEFAAFARRTRRWV
;
A
#
# COMPACT_ATOMS: atom_id res chain seq x y z
N MET A 1 24.34 21.89 -21.03
CA MET A 1 23.65 20.62 -21.33
C MET A 1 22.30 20.65 -20.65
N PRO A 2 21.20 20.22 -21.31
CA PRO A 2 19.92 20.05 -20.61
C PRO A 2 20.10 19.07 -19.44
N ALA A 3 19.38 19.31 -18.34
CA ALA A 3 19.42 18.43 -17.19
C ALA A 3 18.97 17.01 -17.61
N PRO A 4 19.58 15.94 -17.06
CA PRO A 4 19.13 14.59 -17.34
C PRO A 4 17.68 14.43 -16.87
N THR A 5 16.80 13.99 -17.76
CA THR A 5 15.40 13.71 -17.45
C THR A 5 15.31 12.67 -16.35
N ALA A 6 14.51 12.96 -15.32
CA ALA A 6 14.31 12.05 -14.22
C ALA A 6 13.44 10.88 -14.67
N THR A 7 13.73 9.70 -14.15
CA THR A 7 12.97 8.47 -14.41
C THR A 7 11.51 8.68 -14.06
N ALA A 8 11.22 9.41 -12.98
CA ALA A 8 9.86 9.75 -12.57
C ALA A 8 9.06 10.49 -13.67
N ASP A 9 9.70 11.36 -14.45
CA ASP A 9 9.05 12.08 -15.56
C ASP A 9 8.73 11.14 -16.73
N LEU A 10 9.55 10.10 -16.92
CA LEU A 10 9.36 9.06 -17.94
C LEU A 10 8.27 8.04 -17.56
N LEU A 11 7.93 7.90 -16.28
CA LEU A 11 6.89 6.96 -15.82
C LEU A 11 5.46 7.45 -16.10
N HIS A 12 5.29 8.75 -16.34
CA HIS A 12 3.99 9.38 -16.63
C HIS A 12 3.84 9.79 -18.11
N ALA A 13 4.87 9.58 -18.92
CA ALA A 13 4.88 9.93 -20.34
C ALA A 13 4.18 8.88 -21.22
N ASP A 14 3.79 9.29 -22.42
CA ASP A 14 3.23 8.41 -23.45
C ASP A 14 4.28 7.37 -23.89
N LEU A 15 4.06 6.11 -23.49
CA LEU A 15 4.97 4.99 -23.73
C LEU A 15 5.12 4.63 -25.22
N SER A 16 4.23 5.11 -26.10
CA SER A 16 4.26 4.80 -27.53
C SER A 16 5.50 5.34 -28.26
N ARG A 17 6.16 6.35 -27.69
CA ARG A 17 7.38 6.97 -28.26
C ARG A 17 8.67 6.23 -27.88
N HIS A 18 8.59 5.26 -26.98
CA HIS A 18 9.73 4.48 -26.54
C HIS A 18 9.91 3.22 -27.40
N SER A 19 11.13 2.71 -27.47
CA SER A 19 11.37 1.39 -28.09
C SER A 19 10.58 0.31 -27.34
N PRO A 20 10.16 -0.79 -28.00
CA PRO A 20 9.33 -1.82 -27.36
C PRO A 20 9.93 -2.38 -26.06
N MET A 21 11.27 -2.53 -26.02
CA MET A 21 11.98 -2.97 -24.82
C MET A 21 11.91 -1.92 -23.69
N MET A 22 12.10 -0.65 -24.03
CA MET A 22 12.12 0.42 -23.04
C MET A 22 10.71 0.75 -22.52
N ALA A 23 9.69 0.63 -23.37
CA ALA A 23 8.29 0.72 -22.94
C ALA A 23 7.96 -0.38 -21.91
N GLN A 24 8.42 -1.62 -22.12
CA GLN A 24 8.26 -2.71 -21.15
C GLN A 24 9.04 -2.44 -19.86
N TYR A 25 10.28 -1.96 -19.94
CA TYR A 25 11.07 -1.58 -18.76
C TYR A 25 10.38 -0.49 -17.92
N LEU A 26 9.95 0.60 -18.56
CA LEU A 26 9.27 1.72 -17.90
C LEU A 26 7.95 1.29 -17.27
N SER A 27 7.19 0.41 -17.92
CA SER A 27 5.98 -0.19 -17.34
C SER A 27 6.28 -0.98 -16.07
N LEU A 28 7.34 -1.79 -16.04
CA LEU A 28 7.73 -2.54 -14.85
C LEU A 28 8.26 -1.60 -13.76
N LYS A 29 9.01 -0.56 -14.13
CA LYS A 29 9.51 0.45 -13.20
C LYS A 29 8.37 1.28 -12.59
N ALA A 30 7.31 1.56 -13.35
CA ALA A 30 6.14 2.28 -12.84
C ALA A 30 5.41 1.50 -11.75
N ALA A 31 5.42 0.17 -11.80
CA ALA A 31 4.89 -0.68 -10.74
C ALA A 31 5.78 -0.73 -9.49
N HIS A 32 7.08 -0.39 -9.63
CA HIS A 32 8.08 -0.41 -8.55
C HIS A 32 8.95 0.87 -8.54
N PRO A 33 8.35 2.06 -8.34
CA PRO A 33 9.05 3.33 -8.53
C PRO A 33 10.21 3.52 -7.54
N ASP A 34 10.03 3.04 -6.31
CA ASP A 34 10.95 3.28 -5.18
C ASP A 34 12.09 2.25 -5.06
N THR A 35 12.16 1.28 -5.97
CA THR A 35 13.18 0.20 -5.93
C THR A 35 14.07 0.24 -7.16
N LEU A 36 15.34 -0.14 -7.03
CA LEU A 36 16.19 -0.39 -8.20
C LEU A 36 15.63 -1.56 -9.02
N LEU A 37 15.47 -1.39 -10.33
CA LEU A 37 14.99 -2.45 -11.21
C LEU A 37 16.15 -3.09 -12.00
N LEU A 38 16.52 -4.31 -11.63
CA LEU A 38 17.45 -5.16 -12.37
C LEU A 38 16.69 -5.91 -13.47
N TYR A 39 16.90 -5.50 -14.72
CA TYR A 39 16.19 -6.01 -15.88
C TYR A 39 17.05 -6.99 -16.67
N ARG A 40 16.60 -8.26 -16.78
CA ARG A 40 17.36 -9.34 -17.43
C ARG A 40 17.54 -9.08 -18.94
N MET A 41 18.79 -8.97 -19.37
CA MET A 41 19.23 -8.77 -20.75
C MET A 41 20.32 -9.78 -21.10
N GLY A 42 19.91 -11.00 -21.48
CA GLY A 42 20.84 -12.08 -21.77
C GLY A 42 21.63 -12.48 -20.52
N ASP A 43 22.96 -12.29 -20.56
CA ASP A 43 23.89 -12.63 -19.47
C ASP A 43 24.12 -11.50 -18.46
N PHE A 44 23.38 -10.41 -18.58
CA PHE A 44 23.46 -9.26 -17.68
C PHE A 44 22.10 -8.91 -17.09
N TYR A 45 22.11 -8.33 -15.89
CA TYR A 45 21.02 -7.51 -15.40
C TYR A 45 21.39 -6.05 -15.59
N GLU A 46 20.57 -5.35 -16.37
CA GLU A 46 20.78 -3.94 -16.70
C GLU A 46 19.79 -3.06 -15.92
N LEU A 47 20.25 -1.88 -15.55
CA LEU A 47 19.45 -0.79 -15.03
C LEU A 47 19.55 0.38 -15.99
N PHE A 48 18.52 1.23 -16.04
CA PHE A 48 18.47 2.37 -16.94
C PHE A 48 18.22 3.69 -16.19
N TYR A 49 18.56 4.81 -16.84
CA TYR A 49 18.31 6.18 -16.37
C TYR A 49 18.84 6.42 -14.94
N ASP A 50 17.99 6.81 -13.99
CA ASP A 50 18.44 7.13 -12.63
C ASP A 50 18.83 5.89 -11.85
N ASP A 51 18.19 4.75 -12.11
CA ASP A 51 18.58 3.48 -11.49
C ASP A 51 20.01 3.13 -11.92
N ALA A 52 20.37 3.36 -13.19
CA ALA A 52 21.74 3.17 -13.68
C ALA A 52 22.75 4.10 -12.98
N ARG A 53 22.43 5.40 -12.87
CA ARG A 53 23.29 6.39 -12.20
C ARG A 53 23.45 6.07 -10.72
N LYS A 54 22.37 5.63 -10.06
CA LYS A 54 22.36 5.22 -8.67
C LYS A 54 23.19 3.95 -8.47
N ALA A 55 22.97 2.92 -9.28
CA ALA A 55 23.73 1.68 -9.23
C ALA A 55 25.22 1.90 -9.50
N HIS A 56 25.59 2.75 -10.45
CA HIS A 56 26.98 3.16 -10.69
C HIS A 56 27.62 3.71 -9.40
N ARG A 57 26.97 4.67 -8.73
CA ARG A 57 27.49 5.27 -7.49
C ARG A 57 27.59 4.28 -6.32
N LEU A 58 26.64 3.35 -6.20
CA LEU A 58 26.58 2.43 -5.06
C LEU A 58 27.47 1.20 -5.25
N LEU A 59 27.57 0.71 -6.48
CA LEU A 59 28.23 -0.56 -6.80
C LEU A 59 29.61 -0.39 -7.45
N ASP A 60 29.93 0.82 -7.89
CA ASP A 60 31.14 1.13 -8.65
C ASP A 60 31.24 0.30 -9.95
N ILE A 61 30.11 0.23 -10.66
CA ILE A 61 29.98 -0.48 -11.94
C ILE A 61 29.98 0.51 -13.10
N THR A 62 30.47 0.13 -14.28
CA THR A 62 30.58 1.03 -15.42
C THR A 62 29.23 1.61 -15.85
N LEU A 63 29.14 2.94 -15.87
CA LEU A 63 28.02 3.68 -16.46
C LEU A 63 28.28 3.89 -17.95
N THR A 64 27.34 3.49 -18.80
CA THR A 64 27.45 3.62 -20.25
C THR A 64 26.17 4.21 -20.83
N THR A 65 26.16 4.47 -22.13
CA THR A 65 24.97 4.96 -22.85
C THR A 65 24.87 4.22 -24.16
N ARG A 66 23.69 3.67 -24.47
CA ARG A 66 23.46 2.87 -25.68
C ARG A 66 22.14 3.25 -26.32
N GLY A 67 22.21 3.73 -27.57
CA GLY A 67 21.02 4.07 -28.36
C GLY A 67 20.25 5.25 -27.79
N GLN A 68 19.05 5.45 -28.33
CA GLN A 68 18.13 6.51 -27.91
C GLN A 68 16.70 5.94 -27.81
N SER A 69 15.90 6.47 -26.89
CA SER A 69 14.49 6.13 -26.70
C SER A 69 13.70 7.41 -26.44
N ALA A 70 12.60 7.63 -27.16
CA ALA A 70 11.84 8.89 -27.13
C ALA A 70 12.68 10.16 -27.36
N GLY A 71 13.77 10.06 -28.14
CA GLY A 71 14.67 11.18 -28.45
C GLY A 71 15.79 11.42 -27.41
N GLU A 72 15.82 10.64 -26.33
CA GLU A 72 16.84 10.77 -25.28
C GLU A 72 17.82 9.60 -25.28
N PRO A 73 19.14 9.83 -25.00
CA PRO A 73 20.10 8.75 -24.85
C PRO A 73 19.79 7.85 -23.64
N VAL A 74 19.77 6.54 -23.86
CA VAL A 74 19.50 5.58 -22.78
C VAL A 74 20.79 5.34 -21.99
N VAL A 75 20.86 5.95 -20.81
CA VAL A 75 21.93 5.71 -19.83
C VAL A 75 21.69 4.36 -19.16
N MET A 76 22.74 3.53 -19.05
CA MET A 76 22.63 2.17 -18.52
C MET A 76 23.85 1.76 -17.70
N ALA A 77 23.63 0.87 -16.74
CA ALA A 77 24.66 0.17 -15.98
C ALA A 77 24.24 -1.28 -15.81
N GLY A 78 25.18 -2.21 -15.69
CA GLY A 78 24.85 -3.64 -15.65
C GLY A 78 25.74 -4.44 -14.74
N VAL A 79 25.18 -5.54 -14.24
CA VAL A 79 25.89 -6.56 -13.46
C VAL A 79 25.76 -7.92 -14.15
N PRO A 80 26.81 -8.75 -14.19
CA PRO A 80 26.73 -10.05 -14.81
C PRO A 80 25.89 -10.99 -13.94
N VAL A 81 25.11 -11.86 -14.59
CA VAL A 81 24.13 -12.73 -13.93
C VAL A 81 24.75 -13.60 -12.84
N HIS A 82 25.91 -14.22 -13.13
CA HIS A 82 26.59 -15.12 -12.20
C HIS A 82 27.08 -14.41 -10.93
N ALA A 83 27.22 -13.08 -10.95
CA ALA A 83 27.65 -12.28 -9.80
C ALA A 83 26.49 -11.55 -9.11
N LEU A 84 25.25 -11.74 -9.57
CA LEU A 84 24.06 -11.00 -9.11
C LEU A 84 23.96 -11.01 -7.58
N GLU A 85 24.07 -12.18 -6.95
CA GLU A 85 23.88 -12.34 -5.50
C GLU A 85 24.88 -11.50 -4.69
N ASN A 86 26.11 -11.34 -5.16
CA ASN A 86 27.12 -10.50 -4.50
C ASN A 86 26.76 -9.02 -4.56
N TYR A 87 26.26 -8.55 -5.70
CA TYR A 87 25.82 -7.16 -5.86
C TYR A 87 24.53 -6.88 -5.08
N LEU A 88 23.60 -7.83 -5.03
CA LEU A 88 22.39 -7.73 -4.20
C LEU A 88 22.75 -7.59 -2.72
N ALA A 89 23.68 -8.41 -2.22
CA ALA A 89 24.14 -8.29 -0.83
C ALA A 89 24.71 -6.91 -0.51
N ARG A 90 25.45 -6.29 -1.44
CA ARG A 90 25.96 -4.92 -1.29
C ARG A 90 24.83 -3.88 -1.28
N LEU A 91 23.90 -3.94 -2.23
CA LEU A 91 22.75 -3.03 -2.30
C LEU A 91 21.91 -3.09 -1.02
N VAL A 92 21.63 -4.31 -0.55
CA VAL A 92 20.85 -4.53 0.66
C VAL A 92 21.54 -3.96 1.90
N ARG A 93 22.86 -4.13 2.03
CA ARG A 93 23.64 -3.52 3.13
C ARG A 93 23.58 -1.99 3.12
N LEU A 94 23.41 -1.39 1.94
CA LEU A 94 23.23 0.05 1.76
C LEU A 94 21.76 0.50 1.95
N GLY A 95 20.86 -0.42 2.33
CA GLY A 95 19.45 -0.14 2.56
C GLY A 95 18.59 -0.11 1.30
N GLU A 96 19.15 -0.45 0.14
CA GLU A 96 18.44 -0.41 -1.13
C GLU A 96 17.54 -1.63 -1.33
N SER A 97 16.32 -1.37 -1.78
CA SER A 97 15.39 -2.41 -2.24
C SER A 97 15.52 -2.59 -3.75
N VAL A 98 15.52 -3.84 -4.20
CA VAL A 98 15.84 -4.22 -5.58
C VAL A 98 14.78 -5.17 -6.12
N ALA A 99 14.14 -4.80 -7.23
CA ALA A 99 13.26 -5.65 -8.00
C ALA A 99 14.04 -6.35 -9.11
N ILE A 100 13.82 -7.65 -9.30
CA ILE A 100 14.48 -8.47 -10.31
C ILE A 100 13.45 -8.91 -11.34
N ALA A 101 13.61 -8.41 -12.57
CA ALA A 101 12.77 -8.76 -13.70
C ALA A 101 13.45 -9.79 -14.61
N GLU A 102 12.83 -10.96 -14.73
CA GLU A 102 13.31 -12.07 -15.56
C GLU A 102 12.52 -12.19 -16.85
N GLN A 103 13.13 -12.83 -17.84
CA GLN A 103 12.46 -13.26 -19.07
C GLN A 103 11.51 -14.42 -18.76
N VAL A 104 10.27 -14.30 -19.19
CA VAL A 104 9.22 -15.30 -19.03
C VAL A 104 8.73 -15.71 -20.42
N GLY A 105 8.69 -17.01 -20.69
CA GLY A 105 8.31 -17.57 -21.98
C GLY A 105 9.50 -18.04 -22.83
N GLU A 106 9.19 -18.65 -23.98
CA GLU A 106 10.22 -19.19 -24.89
C GLU A 106 10.85 -18.08 -25.73
N VAL A 107 12.20 -18.07 -25.75
CA VAL A 107 12.98 -17.13 -26.56
C VAL A 107 12.77 -17.46 -28.05
N GLY A 108 12.13 -16.55 -28.78
CA GLY A 108 11.89 -16.68 -30.23
C GLY A 108 10.48 -17.11 -30.63
N ALA A 109 9.58 -17.39 -29.68
CA ALA A 109 8.20 -17.79 -29.97
C ALA A 109 7.29 -16.65 -30.50
N ALA A 110 7.67 -15.38 -30.30
CA ALA A 110 6.87 -14.22 -30.68
C ALA A 110 7.67 -13.16 -31.46
N LYS A 111 6.99 -12.39 -32.33
CA LYS A 111 7.55 -11.18 -32.96
C LYS A 111 7.62 -10.05 -31.93
N GLY A 112 8.79 -9.82 -31.34
CA GLY A 112 9.03 -8.73 -30.39
C GLY A 112 9.98 -9.13 -29.25
N PRO A 113 10.27 -8.21 -28.32
CA PRO A 113 11.04 -8.54 -27.12
C PRO A 113 10.30 -9.58 -26.28
N VAL A 114 11.05 -10.55 -25.73
CA VAL A 114 10.53 -11.57 -24.80
C VAL A 114 9.82 -10.89 -23.62
N GLU A 115 8.70 -11.45 -23.19
CA GLU A 115 7.96 -10.95 -22.03
C GLU A 115 8.83 -11.00 -20.78
N ARG A 116 8.73 -9.98 -19.93
CA ARG A 116 9.46 -9.95 -18.66
C ARG A 116 8.55 -9.61 -17.51
N LYS A 117 8.80 -10.28 -16.38
CA LYS A 117 8.04 -10.10 -15.13
C LYS A 117 9.00 -9.98 -13.97
N VAL A 118 8.63 -9.17 -12.99
CA VAL A 118 9.33 -9.14 -11.71
C VAL A 118 9.04 -10.45 -10.98
N VAL A 119 10.09 -11.25 -10.76
CA VAL A 119 9.98 -12.56 -10.10
C VAL A 119 10.34 -12.51 -8.62
N ARG A 120 11.17 -11.54 -8.22
CA ARG A 120 11.70 -11.42 -6.86
C ARG A 120 11.94 -9.97 -6.53
N ILE A 121 11.52 -9.56 -5.32
CA ILE A 121 11.85 -8.26 -4.74
C ILE A 121 12.69 -8.52 -3.50
N VAL A 122 13.90 -7.98 -3.49
CA VAL A 122 14.87 -8.12 -2.40
C VAL A 122 14.92 -6.82 -1.62
N THR A 123 14.59 -6.88 -0.34
CA THR A 123 14.64 -5.75 0.60
C THR A 123 15.52 -6.11 1.80
N PRO A 124 16.06 -5.12 2.55
CA PRO A 124 16.78 -5.39 3.78
C PRO A 124 15.99 -6.24 4.78
N GLY A 125 14.68 -5.99 4.89
CA GLY A 125 13.81 -6.78 5.75
C GLY A 125 13.66 -8.23 5.30
N THR A 126 13.52 -8.49 4.00
CA THR A 126 13.40 -9.87 3.49
C THR A 126 14.68 -10.67 3.67
N VAL A 127 15.85 -10.01 3.56
CA VAL A 127 17.15 -10.65 3.82
C VAL A 127 17.34 -10.94 5.31
N ALA A 128 17.01 -9.98 6.18
CA ALA A 128 17.06 -10.20 7.63
C ALA A 128 16.13 -11.34 8.05
N ALA A 129 14.93 -11.40 7.47
CA ALA A 129 13.95 -12.44 7.78
C ALA A 129 14.43 -13.82 7.28
N ALA A 130 15.05 -13.91 6.10
CA ALA A 130 15.69 -15.15 5.62
C ALA A 130 16.85 -15.59 6.52
N ALA A 131 17.69 -14.65 6.97
CA ALA A 131 18.78 -14.95 7.90
C ALA A 131 18.28 -15.45 9.26
N LEU A 132 17.22 -14.85 9.78
CA LEU A 132 16.57 -15.29 11.03
C LEU A 132 15.98 -16.70 10.88
N LEU A 133 15.35 -17.00 9.74
CA LEU A 133 14.81 -18.32 9.44
C LEU A 133 15.93 -19.37 9.39
N ALA A 134 17.03 -19.08 8.68
CA ALA A 134 18.19 -19.97 8.61
C ALA A 134 18.83 -20.19 9.99
N TYR A 135 18.93 -19.14 10.81
CA TYR A 135 19.41 -19.25 12.20
C TYR A 135 18.49 -20.14 13.05
N ALA A 136 17.18 -20.00 12.90
CA ALA A 136 16.20 -20.81 13.63
C ALA A 136 16.25 -22.30 13.21
N GLU A 137 16.33 -22.59 11.91
CA GLU A 137 16.53 -23.96 11.39
C GLU A 137 17.81 -24.59 11.93
N HIS A 138 18.91 -23.83 11.93
CA HIS A 138 20.18 -24.28 12.48
C HIS A 138 20.08 -24.59 13.98
N THR A 139 19.46 -23.70 14.76
CA THR A 139 19.32 -23.84 16.21
C THR A 139 18.39 -25.00 16.58
N GLN A 140 17.35 -25.26 15.80
CA GLN A 140 16.40 -26.35 16.04
C GLN A 140 16.86 -27.69 15.42
N GLY A 141 17.93 -27.70 14.63
CA GLY A 141 18.46 -28.91 13.98
C GLY A 141 17.50 -29.55 12.97
N GLN A 142 16.49 -28.81 12.50
CA GLN A 142 15.50 -29.30 11.55
C GLN A 142 14.97 -28.17 10.66
N ALA A 143 14.57 -28.51 9.44
CA ALA A 143 13.89 -27.58 8.55
C ALA A 143 12.54 -27.16 9.14
N LEU A 144 12.20 -25.88 9.06
CA LEU A 144 10.96 -25.34 9.60
C LEU A 144 9.80 -25.53 8.60
N ALA A 145 9.52 -26.78 8.21
CA ALA A 145 8.50 -27.11 7.20
C ALA A 145 7.08 -26.64 7.54
N HIS A 146 6.81 -26.34 8.81
CA HIS A 146 5.54 -25.77 9.27
C HIS A 146 5.42 -24.27 8.99
N VAL A 147 6.53 -23.56 8.74
CA VAL A 147 6.54 -22.13 8.39
C VAL A 147 6.22 -22.01 6.89
N ARG A 148 4.99 -21.56 6.60
CA ARG A 148 4.52 -21.40 5.21
C ARG A 148 4.68 -20.00 4.65
N THR A 149 4.71 -18.99 5.53
CA THR A 149 4.74 -17.57 5.14
C THR A 149 5.61 -16.79 6.11
N LEU A 150 6.34 -15.81 5.57
CA LEU A 150 7.21 -14.92 6.31
C LEU A 150 6.95 -13.50 5.81
N GLU A 151 6.31 -12.66 6.62
CA GLU A 151 5.99 -11.29 6.26
C GLU A 151 6.87 -10.31 7.05
N VAL A 152 7.47 -9.35 6.34
CA VAL A 152 8.21 -8.25 6.95
C VAL A 152 7.25 -7.10 7.19
N ALA A 153 6.95 -6.80 8.46
CA ALA A 153 6.13 -5.65 8.82
C ALA A 153 6.86 -4.34 8.47
N ARG A 154 6.16 -3.41 7.80
CA ARG A 154 6.72 -2.07 7.52
C ARG A 154 6.42 -1.16 8.71
N ALA A 155 7.40 -0.32 9.08
CA ALA A 155 7.28 0.59 10.23
C ALA A 155 6.03 1.50 10.20
N GLY A 156 5.48 1.79 9.01
CA GLY A 156 4.28 2.61 8.83
C GLY A 156 2.95 1.91 9.14
N ASP A 157 2.91 0.59 9.36
CA ASP A 157 1.65 -0.14 9.61
C ASP A 157 1.20 -0.07 11.08
N LEU A 158 2.06 0.36 12.01
CA LEU A 158 1.74 0.35 13.46
C LEU A 158 0.93 1.58 13.94
N ILE A 159 0.95 2.72 13.23
CA ILE A 159 0.33 3.99 13.68
C ILE A 159 -0.98 4.29 12.93
N ASP A 160 -1.28 3.55 11.87
CA ASP A 160 -2.37 3.83 10.93
C ASP A 160 -3.66 3.10 11.31
N LEU A 161 -4.11 3.27 12.57
CA LEU A 161 -5.33 2.65 13.10
C LEU A 161 -6.52 3.61 13.01
N PRO A 162 -7.68 3.20 12.42
CA PRO A 162 -8.85 4.07 12.32
C PRO A 162 -9.32 4.72 13.64
N PRO A 163 -9.34 4.02 14.80
CA PRO A 163 -9.74 4.63 16.06
C PRO A 163 -8.85 5.80 16.50
N ALA A 164 -7.56 5.81 16.14
CA ALA A 164 -6.64 6.89 16.50
C ALA A 164 -6.97 8.20 15.77
N TRP A 165 -7.47 8.11 14.53
CA TRP A 165 -7.93 9.28 13.79
C TRP A 165 -9.27 9.81 14.32
N ALA A 166 -10.16 8.91 14.76
CA ALA A 166 -11.42 9.29 15.39
C ALA A 166 -11.19 10.00 16.73
N THR A 167 -10.26 9.52 17.57
CA THR A 167 -9.92 10.19 18.83
C THR A 167 -9.30 11.58 18.59
N LEU A 168 -8.41 11.71 17.60
CA LEU A 168 -7.86 13.00 17.20
C LEU A 168 -8.96 13.96 16.73
N ALA A 169 -9.88 13.49 15.88
CA ALA A 169 -11.02 14.29 15.43
C ALA A 169 -11.89 14.74 16.61
N GLY A 170 -12.22 13.83 17.54
CA GLY A 170 -12.97 14.15 18.76
C GLY A 170 -12.28 15.18 19.65
N ALA A 171 -10.95 15.11 19.77
CA ALA A 171 -10.16 16.09 20.51
C ALA A 171 -10.20 17.49 19.85
N ILE A 172 -10.11 17.55 18.52
CA ILE A 172 -10.24 18.81 17.76
C ILE A 172 -11.66 19.38 17.92
N MET A 173 -12.69 18.53 17.84
CA MET A 173 -14.08 18.93 18.07
C MET A 173 -14.27 19.53 19.46
N TRP A 174 -13.70 18.91 20.50
CA TRP A 174 -13.72 19.43 21.87
C TRP A 174 -13.01 20.77 21.99
N LEU A 175 -11.84 20.92 21.36
CA LEU A 175 -11.08 22.17 21.36
C LEU A 175 -11.85 23.30 20.66
N LEU A 176 -12.48 23.01 19.51
CA LEU A 176 -13.33 23.97 18.80
C LEU A 176 -14.56 24.36 19.61
N ALA A 177 -15.26 23.40 20.21
CA ALA A 177 -16.40 23.68 21.06
C ALA A 177 -15.99 24.53 22.29
N ARG A 178 -14.79 24.29 22.84
CA ARG A 178 -14.30 25.00 24.03
C ARG A 178 -13.86 26.44 23.76
N HIS A 179 -13.22 26.70 22.62
CA HIS A 179 -12.59 27.98 22.30
C HIS A 179 -13.32 28.82 21.25
N LEU A 180 -14.12 28.19 20.38
CA LEU A 180 -14.89 28.83 19.32
C LEU A 180 -16.31 28.27 19.26
N PRO A 181 -17.14 28.43 20.31
CA PRO A 181 -18.52 27.97 20.30
C PRO A 181 -19.36 28.85 19.37
N VAL A 182 -19.38 28.50 18.08
CA VAL A 182 -20.32 29.11 17.13
C VAL A 182 -21.66 28.41 17.36
N PHE A 183 -22.63 29.15 17.88
CA PHE A 183 -24.00 28.69 18.17
C PHE A 183 -24.08 27.52 19.16
N ASP A 184 -24.34 27.86 20.41
CA ASP A 184 -24.53 26.89 21.50
C ASP A 184 -25.98 26.40 21.57
N PHE A 185 -26.15 25.09 21.59
CA PHE A 185 -27.44 24.42 21.78
C PHE A 185 -27.38 23.40 22.93
N ASN A 186 -26.72 23.79 24.02
CA ASN A 186 -26.41 22.99 25.21
C ASN A 186 -27.65 22.61 26.07
N GLY A 187 -28.59 21.87 25.48
CA GLY A 187 -29.78 21.34 26.15
C GLY A 187 -29.60 19.88 26.61
N PRO A 188 -30.33 19.45 27.66
CA PRO A 188 -30.31 18.06 28.13
C PRO A 188 -30.77 17.08 27.03
N ASP A 189 -31.70 17.49 26.18
CA ASP A 189 -32.23 16.67 25.07
C ASP A 189 -31.13 16.36 24.04
N TRP A 190 -30.32 17.36 23.67
CA TRP A 190 -29.21 17.20 22.73
C TRP A 190 -28.07 16.36 23.30
N ARG A 191 -27.80 16.48 24.60
CA ARG A 191 -26.83 15.63 25.30
C ARG A 191 -27.28 14.18 25.35
N LEU A 192 -28.56 13.94 25.66
CA LEU A 192 -29.13 12.60 25.68
C LEU A 192 -29.12 11.99 24.27
N ALA A 193 -29.51 12.75 23.25
CA ALA A 193 -29.44 12.34 21.85
C ALA A 193 -27.99 12.02 21.43
N GLY A 194 -27.02 12.85 21.84
CA GLY A 194 -25.60 12.64 21.59
C GLY A 194 -25.09 11.34 22.22
N ILE A 195 -25.39 11.11 23.50
CA ILE A 195 -25.03 9.87 24.22
C ILE A 195 -25.66 8.65 23.53
N ALA A 196 -26.97 8.72 23.22
CA ALA A 196 -27.67 7.64 22.53
C ALA A 196 -27.01 7.30 21.19
N LEU A 197 -26.60 8.31 20.43
CA LEU A 197 -25.94 8.13 19.14
C LEU A 197 -24.52 7.56 19.28
N ILE A 198 -23.74 7.99 20.29
CA ILE A 198 -22.43 7.40 20.62
C ILE A 198 -22.58 5.92 20.95
N VAL A 199 -23.51 5.58 21.84
CA VAL A 199 -23.76 4.19 22.24
C VAL A 199 -24.18 3.35 21.03
N ALA A 200 -25.07 3.86 20.17
CA ALA A 200 -25.46 3.18 18.93
C ALA A 200 -24.26 2.96 17.99
N GLY A 201 -23.38 3.96 17.83
CA GLY A 201 -22.16 3.84 17.04
C GLY A 201 -21.20 2.77 17.59
N LEU A 202 -20.96 2.77 18.89
CA LEU A 202 -20.12 1.77 19.56
C LEU A 202 -20.71 0.35 19.46
N ILE A 203 -22.03 0.19 19.57
CA ILE A 203 -22.71 -1.10 19.37
C ILE A 203 -22.51 -1.58 17.93
N LEU A 204 -22.66 -0.70 16.94
CA LEU A 204 -22.43 -1.04 15.53
C LEU A 204 -20.97 -1.47 15.29
N MET A 205 -20.00 -0.78 15.89
CA MET A 205 -18.58 -1.15 15.81
C MET A 205 -18.32 -2.50 16.46
N ALA A 206 -18.82 -2.73 17.68
CA ALA A 206 -18.67 -4.00 18.39
C ALA A 206 -19.30 -5.16 17.61
N TRP A 207 -20.51 -4.98 17.08
CA TRP A 207 -21.17 -5.99 16.24
C TRP A 207 -20.36 -6.29 14.98
N SER A 208 -19.82 -5.25 14.34
CA SER A 208 -18.96 -5.40 13.15
C SER A 208 -17.64 -6.10 13.45
N ALA A 209 -17.03 -5.83 14.62
CA ALA A 209 -15.80 -6.46 15.07
C ALA A 209 -16.01 -7.95 15.42
N VAL A 210 -17.14 -8.30 16.04
CA VAL A 210 -17.49 -9.70 16.34
C VAL A 210 -17.59 -10.51 15.05
N HIS A 211 -18.20 -9.97 13.99
CA HIS A 211 -18.29 -10.65 12.70
C HIS A 211 -16.91 -10.86 12.04
N PHE A 212 -15.98 -9.90 12.17
CA PHE A 212 -14.60 -10.09 11.73
C PHE A 212 -13.88 -11.20 12.53
N TRP A 213 -14.04 -11.21 13.85
CA TRP A 213 -13.42 -12.20 14.72
C TRP A 213 -13.96 -13.61 14.44
N MET A 214 -15.28 -13.75 14.25
CA MET A 214 -15.92 -15.00 13.87
C MET A 214 -15.49 -15.51 12.49
N ALA A 215 -15.23 -14.59 11.55
CA ALA A 215 -14.75 -14.93 10.21
C ALA A 215 -13.26 -15.33 10.16
N ARG A 216 -12.53 -15.31 11.30
CA ARG A 216 -11.07 -15.54 11.38
C ARG A 216 -10.25 -14.72 10.38
N THR A 217 -10.75 -13.53 10.02
CA THR A 217 -10.05 -12.59 9.14
C THR A 217 -9.46 -11.46 9.98
N THR A 218 -8.23 -11.07 9.67
CA THR A 218 -7.53 -10.04 10.47
C THR A 218 -8.15 -8.66 10.27
N VAL A 219 -8.36 -7.94 11.38
CA VAL A 219 -8.89 -6.55 11.45
C VAL A 219 -7.80 -5.51 11.06
N ILE A 220 -6.79 -5.93 10.29
CA ILE A 220 -5.62 -5.08 9.98
C ILE A 220 -5.66 -4.68 8.50
N PRO A 221 -5.76 -3.38 8.18
CA PRO A 221 -5.68 -2.89 6.81
C PRO A 221 -4.39 -3.36 6.11
N ARG A 222 -4.49 -3.81 4.87
CA ARG A 222 -3.38 -4.27 3.98
C ARG A 222 -2.76 -5.67 4.22
N ARG A 223 -3.43 -6.58 4.94
CA ARG A 223 -3.09 -8.03 4.87
C ARG A 223 -4.06 -8.80 3.99
N ASN A 224 -3.57 -9.84 3.31
CA ASN A 224 -4.33 -10.68 2.38
C ASN A 224 -5.70 -11.07 2.96
N ALA A 225 -6.77 -10.46 2.43
CA ALA A 225 -8.12 -10.70 2.88
C ALA A 225 -8.45 -12.19 2.70
N SER A 226 -8.63 -12.92 3.80
CA SER A 226 -8.78 -14.38 3.76
C SER A 226 -10.24 -14.81 3.51
N ALA A 227 -11.20 -13.89 3.68
CA ALA A 227 -12.61 -14.07 3.36
C ALA A 227 -13.31 -12.71 3.22
N LEU A 228 -14.34 -12.63 2.36
CA LEU A 228 -15.23 -11.48 2.25
C LEU A 228 -16.39 -11.63 3.25
N VAL A 229 -16.48 -10.73 4.25
CA VAL A 229 -17.58 -10.74 5.23
C VAL A 229 -18.77 -9.97 4.67
N THR A 230 -19.87 -10.68 4.37
CA THR A 230 -21.10 -10.09 3.84
C THR A 230 -22.29 -10.11 4.80
N ASP A 231 -22.15 -10.79 5.94
CA ASP A 231 -23.23 -11.01 6.92
C ASP A 231 -23.27 -9.94 8.01
N GLY A 232 -24.33 -10.00 8.84
CA GLY A 232 -24.45 -9.10 9.99
C GLY A 232 -24.62 -7.63 9.56
N PRO A 233 -23.84 -6.68 10.10
CA PRO A 233 -23.93 -5.27 9.76
C PRO A 233 -23.44 -4.97 8.32
N TYR A 234 -22.62 -5.86 7.75
CA TYR A 234 -22.08 -5.72 6.39
C TYR A 234 -23.14 -5.87 5.29
N ARG A 235 -24.33 -6.36 5.62
CA ARG A 235 -25.46 -6.39 4.67
C ARG A 235 -26.04 -5.00 4.38
N PHE A 236 -25.85 -4.06 5.31
CA PHE A 236 -26.43 -2.71 5.22
C PHE A 236 -25.42 -1.68 4.75
N SER A 237 -24.18 -1.78 5.22
CA SER A 237 -23.07 -0.91 4.83
C SER A 237 -21.84 -1.73 4.51
N ARG A 238 -21.11 -1.36 3.46
CA ARG A 238 -19.80 -1.96 3.17
C ARG A 238 -18.75 -1.65 4.23
N ASN A 239 -18.95 -0.55 4.96
CA ASN A 239 -17.98 0.03 5.89
C ASN A 239 -18.65 0.34 7.24
N PRO A 240 -19.21 -0.65 7.95
CA PRO A 240 -20.04 -0.41 9.14
C PRO A 240 -19.23 0.06 10.35
N ILE A 241 -17.95 -0.33 10.47
CA ILE A 241 -17.05 0.19 11.53
C ILE A 241 -16.84 1.70 11.37
N TYR A 242 -16.49 2.15 10.17
CA TYR A 242 -16.32 3.57 9.83
C TYR A 242 -17.61 4.37 9.97
N LEU A 243 -18.76 3.74 9.68
CA LEU A 243 -20.08 4.34 9.93
C LEU A 243 -20.31 4.53 11.43
N GLY A 244 -19.93 3.55 12.25
CA GLY A 244 -19.98 3.64 13.71
C GLY A 244 -19.11 4.77 14.26
N ASP A 245 -17.88 4.93 13.75
CA ASP A 245 -17.00 6.06 14.10
C ASP A 245 -17.64 7.41 13.76
N ALA A 246 -18.20 7.55 12.56
CA ALA A 246 -18.88 8.77 12.14
C ALA A 246 -20.11 9.07 13.01
N MET A 247 -20.91 8.05 13.34
CA MET A 247 -22.05 8.19 14.27
C MET A 247 -21.58 8.63 15.66
N ALA A 248 -20.52 8.01 16.19
CA ALA A 248 -19.96 8.37 17.48
C ALA A 248 -19.46 9.82 17.51
N LEU A 249 -18.79 10.29 16.45
CA LEU A 249 -18.35 11.68 16.36
C LEU A 249 -19.51 12.67 16.20
N VAL A 250 -20.56 12.33 15.44
CA VAL A 250 -21.79 13.16 15.39
C VAL A 250 -22.41 13.25 16.79
N GLY A 251 -22.51 12.13 17.50
CA GLY A 251 -23.04 12.10 18.86
C GLY A 251 -22.17 12.89 19.84
N TRP A 252 -20.84 12.85 19.67
CA TRP A 252 -19.89 13.67 20.41
C TRP A 252 -20.11 15.16 20.15
N GLY A 253 -20.31 15.57 18.89
CA GLY A 253 -20.66 16.95 18.53
C GLY A 253 -21.95 17.43 19.19
N LEU A 254 -22.99 16.58 19.20
CA LEU A 254 -24.27 16.89 19.87
C LEU A 254 -24.11 17.01 21.38
N PHE A 255 -23.29 16.15 21.98
CA PHE A 255 -22.98 16.20 23.42
C PHE A 255 -22.23 17.48 23.82
N LEU A 256 -21.28 17.91 22.99
CA LEU A 256 -20.57 19.19 23.17
C LEU A 256 -21.46 20.41 22.96
N GLY A 257 -22.55 20.27 22.18
CA GLY A 257 -23.59 21.28 22.03
C GLY A 257 -23.14 22.54 21.28
N ALA A 258 -22.12 22.45 20.42
CA ALA A 258 -21.59 23.57 19.63
C ALA A 258 -21.55 23.24 18.14
N LEU A 259 -22.08 24.12 17.29
CA LEU A 259 -22.13 23.87 15.83
C LEU A 259 -20.72 23.83 15.21
N SER A 260 -19.77 24.58 15.76
CA SER A 260 -18.37 24.60 15.31
C SER A 260 -17.69 23.24 15.35
N ALA A 261 -18.08 22.36 16.26
CA ALA A 261 -17.55 20.99 16.35
C ALA A 261 -17.82 20.19 15.07
N PHE A 262 -18.95 20.43 14.39
CA PHE A 262 -19.35 19.65 13.21
C PHE A 262 -18.51 19.95 11.96
N VAL A 263 -17.75 21.05 11.94
CA VAL A 263 -16.85 21.39 10.83
C VAL A 263 -15.75 20.32 10.63
N VAL A 264 -15.40 19.59 11.69
CA VAL A 264 -14.39 18.52 11.64
C VAL A 264 -14.91 17.29 10.90
N LEU A 265 -16.21 17.02 10.92
CA LEU A 265 -16.80 15.78 10.42
C LEU A 265 -16.61 15.58 8.91
N PRO A 266 -16.89 16.55 8.01
CA PRO A 266 -16.62 16.38 6.59
C PRO A 266 -15.14 16.08 6.29
N GLY A 267 -14.22 16.74 7.00
CA GLY A 267 -12.79 16.51 6.88
C GLY A 267 -12.38 15.10 7.32
N PHE A 268 -12.92 14.64 8.45
CA PHE A 268 -12.73 13.28 8.95
C PHE A 268 -13.27 12.23 7.96
N VAL A 269 -14.50 12.40 7.46
CA VAL A 269 -15.11 11.49 6.46
C VAL A 269 -14.27 11.45 5.16
N MET A 270 -13.79 12.61 4.69
CA MET A 270 -12.90 12.67 3.53
C MET A 270 -11.58 11.92 3.77
N LEU A 271 -10.98 12.11 4.96
CA LEU A 271 -9.75 11.46 5.37
C LEU A 271 -9.92 9.94 5.38
N ILE A 272 -10.93 9.42 6.07
CA ILE A 272 -11.14 7.96 6.20
C ILE A 272 -11.44 7.31 4.84
N ASN A 273 -12.21 7.99 4.00
CA ASN A 273 -12.49 7.55 2.64
C ASN A 273 -11.21 7.42 1.81
N ARG A 274 -10.40 8.47 1.78
CA ARG A 274 -9.19 8.51 0.95
C ARG A 274 -8.09 7.61 1.49
N ARG A 275 -7.94 7.53 2.81
CA ARG A 275 -6.79 6.89 3.47
C ARG A 275 -6.98 5.41 3.75
N PHE A 276 -8.21 4.99 4.08
CA PHE A 276 -8.52 3.61 4.49
C PHE A 276 -9.48 2.94 3.51
N ILE A 277 -10.70 3.46 3.38
CA ILE A 277 -11.80 2.77 2.65
C ILE A 277 -11.40 2.44 1.21
N ARG A 278 -10.82 3.39 0.47
CA ARG A 278 -10.40 3.13 -0.93
C ARG A 278 -9.31 2.07 -1.02
N GLY A 279 -8.38 2.04 -0.08
CA GLY A 279 -7.30 1.05 -0.05
C GLY A 279 -7.84 -0.34 0.28
N GLU A 280 -8.72 -0.44 1.27
CA GLU A 280 -9.38 -1.69 1.67
C GLU A 280 -10.27 -2.25 0.56
N GLU A 281 -11.13 -1.41 -0.05
CA GLU A 281 -11.99 -1.86 -1.16
C GLU A 281 -11.16 -2.27 -2.39
N ALA A 282 -10.04 -1.58 -2.68
CA ALA A 282 -9.15 -1.98 -3.76
C ALA A 282 -8.47 -3.33 -3.49
N ALA A 283 -8.04 -3.57 -2.25
CA ALA A 283 -7.48 -4.86 -1.84
C ALA A 283 -8.53 -5.99 -1.92
N LEU A 284 -9.76 -5.75 -1.46
CA LEU A 284 -10.85 -6.72 -1.56
C LEU A 284 -11.24 -7.00 -3.01
N LYS A 285 -11.28 -5.97 -3.87
CA LYS A 285 -11.54 -6.12 -5.29
C LYS A 285 -10.44 -6.92 -6.01
N ALA A 286 -9.20 -6.76 -5.59
CA ALA A 286 -8.08 -7.53 -6.13
C ALA A 286 -8.12 -9.00 -5.67
N ALA A 287 -8.52 -9.26 -4.43
CA ALA A 287 -8.59 -10.60 -3.86
C ALA A 287 -9.84 -11.39 -4.31
N PHE A 288 -11.00 -10.74 -4.43
CA PHE A 288 -12.30 -11.36 -4.71
C PHE A 288 -13.08 -10.58 -5.78
N PRO A 289 -12.63 -10.53 -7.04
CA PRO A 289 -13.19 -9.64 -8.06
C PRO A 289 -14.69 -9.83 -8.31
N ASP A 290 -15.15 -11.08 -8.48
CA ASP A 290 -16.55 -11.39 -8.80
C ASP A 290 -17.48 -11.27 -7.58
N GLU A 291 -17.05 -11.80 -6.44
CA GLU A 291 -17.81 -11.78 -5.18
C GLU A 291 -17.96 -10.35 -4.65
N PHE A 292 -16.87 -9.57 -4.68
CA PHE A 292 -16.89 -8.17 -4.27
C PHE A 292 -17.76 -7.33 -5.21
N ALA A 293 -17.72 -7.57 -6.52
CA ALA A 293 -18.60 -6.87 -7.46
C ALA A 293 -20.09 -7.18 -7.18
N ALA A 294 -20.42 -8.44 -6.90
CA ALA A 294 -21.78 -8.83 -6.52
C ALA A 294 -22.22 -8.24 -5.17
N PHE A 295 -21.31 -8.14 -4.21
CA PHE A 295 -21.57 -7.51 -2.91
C PHE A 295 -21.74 -5.99 -3.05
N ALA A 296 -20.85 -5.31 -3.76
CA ALA A 296 -20.88 -3.86 -3.95
C ALA A 296 -22.14 -3.37 -4.70
N ARG A 297 -22.73 -4.21 -5.56
CA ARG A 297 -24.04 -3.92 -6.19
C ARG A 297 -25.21 -3.95 -5.19
N ARG A 298 -25.12 -4.81 -4.17
CA ARG A 298 -26.20 -5.02 -3.17
C ARG A 298 -26.07 -4.09 -1.97
N THR A 299 -24.83 -3.75 -1.59
CA THR A 299 -24.55 -3.02 -0.36
C THR A 299 -24.00 -1.62 -0.66
N ARG A 300 -24.65 -0.61 -0.10
CA ARG A 300 -24.24 0.79 -0.27
C ARG A 300 -23.02 1.13 0.58
N ARG A 301 -22.34 2.19 0.15
CA ARG A 301 -21.28 2.85 0.90
C ARG A 301 -21.87 4.11 1.54
N TRP A 302 -21.94 4.12 2.87
CA TRP A 302 -22.60 5.17 3.65
C TRP A 302 -21.63 6.22 4.22
N VAL A 303 -20.36 6.18 3.79
CA VAL A 303 -19.23 7.00 4.27
C VAL A 303 -18.36 7.41 3.09
#